data_AF-A0A1A5ZZ24-F1
#
_entry.id   AF-A0A1A5ZZ24-F1
#
_cell.length_a   1.000
_cell.length_b   1.000
_cell.length_c   1.000
_cell.angle_alpha   90.00
_cell.angle_beta   90.00
_cell.angle_gamma   90.00
#
_symmetry.space_group_name_H-M   'P 1'
#
loop_
_entity.id
_entity.type
_entity.pdbx_description
1 polymer ?
#
loop_
_entity_poly.entity_id
_entity_poly.type
_entity_poly.pdbx_seq_one_letter_code
_entity_poly.pdbx_strand_id
1 'polypeptide(L)'
;MAHDRDSEAGSKVQTFGLSKASSIDTATRAQILDNIKAKGDALGIGLKTESGGRMEGRVGVITGVGPLDGIGTATAELFAQEGAKHMYLLDMQEQPLVNMKEWMENRYPHTKITTIVGDSSSSKTISQLIERIVNEEGRLDFYFANAGIHHKQTIPKPLSTTDPAEEFMEVIRMNTLGAFLAIKYASQAMSIVAPEKGKMIPGGSIVLTSSIAGLKAKAGTIAYSAAKAAINSLTQTSAYEMIGKNVRINSIAPCFIETDMTKALFTLSKAGGSYDSMGLSILYKDRDLLLISRCDGKLTYCDYTK
;
A
#
# COMPACT_ATOMS: atom_id res chain seq x y z
N MET A 1 -46.31 -3.24 58.25
CA MET A 1 -45.31 -4.31 58.45
C MET A 1 -45.05 -4.90 57.07
N ALA A 2 -44.12 -4.31 56.32
CA ALA A 2 -42.68 -4.66 56.27
C ALA A 2 -42.44 -5.81 55.26
N HIS A 3 -41.48 -5.79 54.33
CA HIS A 3 -40.44 -4.83 53.96
C HIS A 3 -39.86 -5.20 52.57
N ASP A 4 -39.15 -4.23 51.99
CA ASP A 4 -38.30 -4.22 50.80
C ASP A 4 -37.33 -5.39 50.58
N ARG A 5 -36.96 -5.63 49.31
CA ARG A 5 -35.64 -5.21 48.79
C ARG A 5 -35.51 -5.27 47.26
N ASP A 6 -34.96 -4.18 46.75
CA ASP A 6 -34.59 -3.85 45.38
C ASP A 6 -33.49 -4.73 44.77
N SER A 7 -33.42 -4.75 43.43
CA SER A 7 -32.29 -4.14 42.72
C SER A 7 -32.57 -4.00 41.22
N GLU A 8 -32.43 -2.76 40.74
CA GLU A 8 -32.58 -2.25 39.38
C GLU A 8 -31.56 -2.83 38.39
N ALA A 9 -31.93 -2.88 37.10
CA ALA A 9 -31.19 -2.28 35.98
C ALA A 9 -31.83 -2.70 34.63
N GLY A 10 -32.33 -1.74 33.85
CA GLY A 10 -32.87 -2.03 32.52
C GLY A 10 -33.19 -0.74 31.75
N SER A 11 -32.19 -0.25 31.03
CA SER A 11 -32.14 1.05 30.35
C SER A 11 -33.29 1.32 29.37
N LYS A 12 -33.91 2.50 29.51
CA LYS A 12 -34.71 3.14 28.46
C LYS A 12 -33.79 3.57 27.30
N VAL A 13 -33.94 2.95 26.14
CA VAL A 13 -33.36 3.46 24.89
C VAL A 13 -34.38 4.39 24.24
N GLN A 14 -34.11 5.70 24.28
CA GLN A 14 -34.80 6.67 23.43
C GLN A 14 -34.19 6.61 22.03
N THR A 15 -35.02 6.32 21.03
CA THR A 15 -34.67 6.40 19.62
C THR A 15 -34.65 7.87 19.18
N PHE A 16 -33.45 8.42 18.96
CA PHE A 16 -33.28 9.66 18.19
C PHE A 16 -33.12 9.32 16.71
N GLY A 17 -34.07 9.77 15.90
CA GLY A 17 -34.04 9.61 14.45
C GLY A 17 -32.88 10.37 13.81
N LEU A 18 -32.00 9.65 13.10
CA LEU A 18 -30.99 10.25 12.25
C LEU A 18 -31.61 10.55 10.88
N SER A 19 -32.03 11.80 10.68
CA SER A 19 -32.33 12.35 9.36
C SER A 19 -31.04 12.60 8.57
N LYS A 20 -31.02 12.14 7.30
CA LYS A 20 -30.16 12.53 6.16
C LYS A 20 -28.89 13.34 6.50
N ALA A 21 -27.73 12.71 6.28
CA ALA A 21 -26.41 13.36 6.32
C ALA A 21 -26.35 14.55 5.34
N SER A 22 -26.39 15.76 5.88
CA SER A 22 -25.99 16.99 5.20
C SER A 22 -24.46 17.09 5.21
N SER A 23 -23.91 17.69 4.15
CA SER A 23 -22.48 17.98 3.98
C SER A 23 -21.89 18.63 5.24
N ILE A 24 -20.84 18.02 5.80
CA ILE A 24 -20.09 18.58 6.93
C ILE A 24 -19.41 19.86 6.45
N ASP A 25 -19.76 20.98 7.08
CA ASP A 25 -19.20 22.30 6.80
C ASP A 25 -17.67 22.33 7.08
N THR A 26 -16.97 23.14 6.29
CA THR A 26 -15.52 23.31 6.29
C THR A 26 -14.96 23.67 7.66
N ALA A 27 -15.68 24.45 8.47
CA ALA A 27 -15.24 24.80 9.83
C ALA A 27 -15.29 23.58 10.78
N THR A 28 -16.32 22.74 10.64
CA THR A 28 -16.45 21.49 11.39
C THR A 28 -15.34 20.49 11.02
N ARG A 29 -14.95 20.45 9.73
CA ARG A 29 -13.82 19.63 9.26
C ARG A 29 -12.49 20.09 9.83
N ALA A 30 -12.24 21.41 9.90
CA ALA A 30 -11.02 21.96 10.50
C ALA A 30 -10.93 21.61 12.00
N GLN A 31 -12.03 21.75 12.74
CA GLN A 31 -12.10 21.40 14.16
C GLN A 31 -11.85 19.92 14.45
N ILE A 32 -12.35 19.03 13.59
CA ILE A 32 -12.08 17.59 13.70
C ILE A 32 -10.59 17.30 13.48
N LEU A 33 -9.95 17.97 12.51
CA LEU A 33 -8.54 17.81 12.22
C LEU A 33 -7.66 18.34 13.37
N ASP A 34 -8.01 19.47 13.97
CA ASP A 34 -7.30 20.02 15.12
C ASP A 34 -7.40 19.12 16.36
N ASN A 35 -8.57 18.54 16.60
CA ASN A 35 -8.77 17.59 17.70
C ASN A 35 -8.00 16.27 17.50
N ILE A 36 -7.89 15.80 16.25
CA ILE A 36 -7.08 14.63 15.91
C ILE A 36 -5.59 14.94 16.07
N LYS A 37 -5.15 16.15 15.70
CA LYS A 37 -3.78 16.61 15.85
C LYS A 37 -3.39 16.70 17.33
N ALA A 38 -4.24 17.33 18.15
CA ALA A 38 -4.04 17.43 19.60
C ALA A 38 -3.98 16.05 20.28
N LYS A 39 -4.80 15.08 19.84
CA LYS A 39 -4.72 13.68 20.32
C LYS A 39 -3.45 12.97 19.86
N GLY A 40 -2.97 13.23 18.64
CA GLY A 40 -1.71 12.69 18.13
C GLY A 40 -0.51 13.18 18.92
N ASP A 41 -0.46 14.48 19.22
CA ASP A 41 0.58 15.12 20.01
C ASP A 41 0.59 14.60 21.46
N ALA A 42 -0.59 14.43 22.07
CA ALA A 42 -0.74 13.84 23.40
C ALA A 42 -0.30 12.37 23.50
N LEU A 43 -0.30 11.64 22.38
CA LEU A 43 0.15 10.25 22.27
C LEU A 43 1.63 10.13 21.85
N GLY A 44 2.34 11.24 21.68
CA GLY A 44 3.74 11.25 21.18
C GLY A 44 3.86 10.87 19.70
N ILE A 45 2.73 10.80 18.98
CA ILE A 45 2.65 10.51 17.55
C ILE A 45 2.73 11.86 16.84
N GLY A 46 3.92 12.47 16.85
CA GLY A 46 4.15 13.74 16.16
C GLY A 46 3.90 13.58 14.66
N LEU A 47 2.70 13.94 14.20
CA LEU A 47 2.39 14.14 12.79
C LEU A 47 3.14 15.38 12.32
N LYS A 48 4.41 15.21 11.93
CA LYS A 48 5.18 16.28 11.29
C LYS A 48 4.49 16.62 9.96
N THR A 49 4.00 17.86 9.86
CA THR A 49 3.38 18.42 8.65
C THR A 49 4.37 19.16 7.75
N GLU A 50 5.66 19.08 8.04
CA GLU A 50 6.73 19.54 7.15
C GLU A 50 7.33 18.33 6.45
N SER A 51 7.39 18.34 5.11
CA SER A 51 7.93 17.24 4.31
C SER A 51 9.39 16.99 4.74
N GLY A 52 9.67 15.78 5.21
CA GLY A 52 10.99 15.45 5.76
C GLY A 52 12.08 15.31 4.70
N GLY A 53 11.78 15.57 3.43
CA GLY A 53 12.69 15.43 2.30
C GLY A 53 13.21 14.00 2.12
N ARG A 54 12.49 12.98 2.62
CA ARG A 54 13.02 11.60 2.67
C ARG A 54 13.20 11.00 1.28
N MET A 55 12.42 11.49 0.31
CA MET A 55 12.49 11.07 -1.08
C MET A 55 13.24 12.09 -1.95
N GLU A 56 13.86 13.12 -1.37
CA GLU A 56 14.57 14.16 -2.09
C GLU A 56 15.61 13.56 -3.06
N GLY A 57 15.53 13.96 -4.33
CA GLY A 57 16.44 13.50 -5.38
C GLY A 57 16.26 12.03 -5.79
N ARG A 58 15.31 11.28 -5.21
CA ARG A 58 15.14 9.84 -5.45
C ARG A 58 14.33 9.55 -6.70
N VAL A 59 14.75 8.49 -7.40
CA VAL A 59 14.07 7.96 -8.60
C VAL A 59 13.54 6.56 -8.31
N GLY A 60 12.31 6.26 -8.71
CA GLY A 60 11.79 4.92 -8.47
C GLY A 60 10.49 4.57 -9.16
N VAL A 61 10.07 3.32 -8.93
CA VAL A 61 8.89 2.70 -9.55
C VAL A 61 7.85 2.39 -8.50
N ILE A 62 6.57 2.58 -8.84
CA ILE A 62 5.44 2.08 -8.06
C ILE A 62 4.49 1.35 -9.03
N THR A 63 4.18 0.08 -8.74
CA THR A 63 3.22 -0.70 -9.52
C THR A 63 1.85 -0.76 -8.83
N GLY A 64 0.76 -0.89 -9.59
CA GLY A 64 -0.59 -1.00 -9.05
C GLY A 64 -1.10 0.31 -8.47
N VAL A 65 -1.03 1.38 -9.28
CA VAL A 65 -1.39 2.77 -8.92
C VAL A 65 -2.73 3.21 -9.54
N GLY A 66 -3.58 2.26 -9.96
CA GLY A 66 -4.85 2.56 -10.62
C GLY A 66 -5.94 3.12 -9.68
N PRO A 67 -6.36 2.38 -8.62
CA PRO A 67 -7.41 2.85 -7.72
C PRO A 67 -7.03 4.13 -6.98
N LEU A 68 -7.90 5.16 -6.99
CA LEU A 68 -7.65 6.42 -6.27
C LEU A 68 -7.44 6.19 -4.77
N ASP A 69 -8.23 5.30 -4.17
CA ASP A 69 -8.12 4.93 -2.75
C ASP A 69 -7.10 3.79 -2.52
N GLY A 70 -6.27 3.50 -3.51
CA GLY A 70 -5.29 2.42 -3.48
C GLY A 70 -4.00 2.79 -2.72
N ILE A 71 -3.36 1.76 -2.16
CA ILE A 71 -2.07 1.90 -1.45
C ILE A 71 -0.99 2.48 -2.38
N GLY A 72 -0.97 2.06 -3.65
CA GLY A 72 -0.02 2.56 -4.64
C GLY A 72 -0.17 4.06 -4.86
N THR A 73 -1.40 4.53 -5.06
CA THR A 73 -1.73 5.95 -5.28
C THR A 73 -1.37 6.81 -4.08
N ALA A 74 -1.76 6.38 -2.87
CA ALA A 74 -1.40 7.08 -1.64
C ALA A 74 0.12 7.13 -1.43
N THR A 75 0.84 6.05 -1.79
CA THR A 75 2.30 6.01 -1.67
C THR A 75 2.97 6.95 -2.66
N ALA A 76 2.48 7.01 -3.90
CA ALA A 76 2.98 7.95 -4.90
C ALA A 76 2.77 9.40 -4.44
N GLU A 77 1.58 9.74 -3.94
CA GLU A 77 1.32 11.05 -3.37
C GLU A 77 2.31 11.38 -2.25
N LEU A 78 2.47 10.48 -1.28
CA LEU A 78 3.40 10.68 -0.17
C LEU A 78 4.85 10.85 -0.66
N PHE A 79 5.29 10.07 -1.65
CA PHE A 79 6.65 10.18 -2.17
C PHE A 79 6.88 11.48 -2.93
N ALA A 80 5.88 11.98 -3.66
CA ALA A 80 5.93 13.31 -4.26
C ALA A 80 5.98 14.42 -3.20
N GLN A 81 5.17 14.32 -2.13
CA GLN A 81 5.25 15.24 -0.98
C GLN A 81 6.63 15.26 -0.32
N GLU A 82 7.30 14.10 -0.27
CA GLU A 82 8.63 13.93 0.33
C GLU A 82 9.80 14.26 -0.62
N GLY A 83 9.53 14.83 -1.80
CA GLY A 83 10.56 15.35 -2.72
C GLY A 83 11.08 14.36 -3.77
N ALA A 84 10.33 13.30 -4.09
CA ALA A 84 10.74 12.38 -5.15
C ALA A 84 11.06 13.15 -6.45
N LYS A 85 12.22 12.88 -7.05
CA LYS A 85 12.67 13.55 -8.28
C LYS A 85 11.87 13.06 -9.48
N HIS A 86 11.77 11.75 -9.64
CA HIS A 86 11.09 11.14 -10.78
C HIS A 86 10.47 9.80 -10.38
N MET A 87 9.16 9.66 -10.62
CA MET A 87 8.43 8.43 -10.36
C MET A 87 7.87 7.82 -11.63
N TYR A 88 8.06 6.51 -11.75
CA TYR A 88 7.49 5.69 -12.81
C TYR A 88 6.31 4.91 -12.24
N LEU A 89 5.13 5.24 -12.73
CA LEU A 89 3.84 4.78 -12.25
C LEU A 89 3.29 3.73 -13.22
N LEU A 90 3.20 2.48 -12.78
CA LEU A 90 2.79 1.36 -13.62
C LEU A 90 1.45 0.78 -13.18
N ASP A 91 0.52 0.67 -14.12
CA ASP A 91 -0.75 -0.03 -13.94
C ASP A 91 -1.23 -0.63 -15.27
N MET A 92 -2.18 -1.56 -15.22
CA MET A 92 -2.78 -2.12 -16.44
C MET A 92 -3.84 -1.20 -17.04
N GLN A 93 -4.43 -0.31 -16.23
CA GLN A 93 -5.47 0.60 -16.67
C GLN A 93 -4.89 1.97 -17.05
N GLU A 94 -5.11 2.38 -18.30
CA GLU A 94 -4.57 3.63 -18.84
C GLU A 94 -5.23 4.88 -18.25
N GLN A 95 -6.57 4.92 -18.22
CA GLN A 95 -7.29 6.13 -17.81
C GLN A 95 -6.98 6.58 -16.37
N PRO A 96 -6.94 5.69 -15.36
CA PRO A 96 -6.52 6.07 -14.01
C PRO A 96 -5.10 6.65 -13.96
N LEU A 97 -4.16 6.11 -14.75
CA LEU A 97 -2.79 6.63 -14.84
C LEU A 97 -2.75 8.05 -15.41
N VAL A 98 -3.52 8.32 -16.47
CA VAL A 98 -3.59 9.67 -17.08
C VAL A 98 -4.09 10.68 -16.06
N ASN A 99 -5.22 10.39 -15.40
CA ASN A 99 -5.80 11.28 -14.40
C ASN A 99 -4.86 11.52 -13.21
N MET A 100 -4.20 10.45 -12.73
CA MET A 100 -3.24 10.54 -11.64
C MET A 100 -2.03 11.39 -12.02
N LYS A 101 -1.50 11.22 -13.24
CA LYS A 101 -0.39 12.03 -13.74
C LYS A 101 -0.73 13.51 -13.73
N GLU A 102 -1.84 13.89 -14.36
CA GLU A 102 -2.27 15.29 -14.42
C GLU A 102 -2.46 15.89 -13.01
N TRP A 103 -3.11 15.14 -12.12
CA TRP A 103 -3.32 15.58 -10.75
C TRP A 103 -2.01 15.74 -9.98
N MET A 104 -1.07 14.80 -10.11
CA MET A 104 0.22 14.85 -9.42
C MET A 104 1.13 15.95 -9.96
N GLU A 105 1.22 16.13 -11.27
CA GLU A 105 2.05 17.18 -11.88
C GLU A 105 1.56 18.59 -11.49
N ASN A 106 0.24 18.77 -11.38
CA ASN A 106 -0.35 20.03 -10.89
C ASN A 106 -0.05 20.27 -9.40
N ARG A 107 -0.07 19.22 -8.57
CA ARG A 107 0.07 19.34 -7.11
C ARG A 107 1.51 19.37 -6.64
N TYR A 108 2.40 18.69 -7.35
CA TYR A 108 3.81 18.45 -7.02
C TYR A 108 4.70 18.75 -8.25
N PRO A 109 4.80 20.02 -8.67
CA PRO A 109 5.50 20.40 -9.91
C PRO A 109 7.00 20.08 -9.92
N HIS A 110 7.58 19.77 -8.75
CA HIS A 110 8.99 19.39 -8.61
C HIS A 110 9.24 17.89 -8.83
N THR A 111 8.18 17.08 -8.90
CA THR A 111 8.27 15.64 -9.12
C THR A 111 7.87 15.31 -10.54
N LYS A 112 8.82 14.80 -11.33
CA LYS A 112 8.52 14.29 -12.68
C LYS A 112 7.72 12.99 -12.57
N ILE A 113 6.66 12.85 -13.36
CA ILE A 113 5.81 11.65 -13.39
C ILE A 113 5.84 11.03 -14.78
N THR A 114 6.20 9.75 -14.86
CA THR A 114 6.10 8.95 -16.08
C THR A 114 5.14 7.79 -15.83
N THR A 115 4.08 7.68 -16.63
CA THR A 115 3.13 6.58 -16.55
C THR A 115 3.46 5.48 -17.55
N ILE A 116 3.21 4.23 -17.15
CA ILE A 116 3.47 3.03 -17.95
C ILE A 116 2.23 2.15 -17.88
N VAL A 117 1.57 1.98 -19.01
CA VAL A 117 0.48 1.01 -19.14
C VAL A 117 1.09 -0.36 -19.40
N GLY A 118 0.90 -1.31 -18.48
CA GLY A 118 1.44 -2.65 -18.66
C GLY A 118 1.23 -3.60 -17.48
N ASP A 119 1.53 -4.87 -17.74
CA ASP A 119 1.42 -5.93 -16.74
C ASP A 119 2.73 -6.04 -15.95
N SER A 120 2.65 -5.86 -14.63
CA SER A 120 3.81 -5.97 -13.73
C SER A 120 4.42 -7.38 -13.64
N SER A 121 3.67 -8.40 -14.07
CA SER A 121 4.13 -9.79 -14.16
C SER A 121 4.66 -10.18 -15.54
N SER A 122 4.74 -9.23 -16.47
CA SER A 122 5.40 -9.38 -17.77
C SER A 122 6.89 -9.05 -17.67
N SER A 123 7.75 -10.05 -17.86
CA SER A 123 9.21 -9.87 -17.89
C SER A 123 9.63 -8.79 -18.90
N LYS A 124 8.98 -8.75 -20.07
CA LYS A 124 9.26 -7.76 -21.12
C LYS A 124 8.93 -6.34 -20.65
N THR A 125 7.77 -6.16 -20.03
CA THR A 125 7.32 -4.85 -19.54
C THR A 125 8.27 -4.32 -18.47
N ILE A 126 8.61 -5.17 -17.47
CA ILE A 126 9.50 -4.75 -16.39
C ILE A 126 10.93 -4.54 -16.90
N SER A 127 11.46 -5.39 -17.77
CA SER A 127 12.81 -5.20 -18.30
C SER A 127 12.93 -3.90 -19.09
N GLN A 128 11.97 -3.61 -19.96
CA GLN A 128 11.96 -2.37 -20.77
C GLN A 128 11.78 -1.12 -19.89
N LEU A 129 10.94 -1.20 -18.85
CA LEU A 129 10.80 -0.12 -17.88
C LEU A 129 12.12 0.17 -17.18
N ILE A 130 12.77 -0.87 -16.63
CA ILE A 130 14.03 -0.70 -15.92
C ILE A 130 15.14 -0.19 -16.85
N GLU A 131 15.24 -0.71 -18.07
CA GLU A 131 16.19 -0.25 -19.08
C GLU A 131 16.00 1.25 -19.38
N ARG A 132 14.74 1.67 -19.58
CA ARG A 132 14.41 3.08 -19.78
C ARG A 132 14.85 3.95 -18.60
N ILE A 133 14.59 3.52 -17.37
CA ILE A 133 14.97 4.28 -16.16
C ILE A 133 16.48 4.44 -16.08
N VAL A 134 17.23 3.37 -16.33
CA VAL A 134 18.70 3.42 -16.34
C VAL A 134 19.20 4.35 -17.44
N ASN A 135 18.62 4.30 -18.64
CA ASN A 135 19.03 5.18 -19.75
C ASN A 135 18.72 6.65 -19.47
N GLU A 136 17.56 6.97 -18.91
CA GLU A 136 17.14 8.33 -18.59
C GLU A 136 17.88 8.87 -17.37
N GLU A 137 17.84 8.15 -16.24
CA GLU A 137 18.24 8.66 -14.93
C GLU A 137 19.59 8.11 -14.45
N GLY A 138 20.11 7.03 -15.05
CA GLY A 138 21.34 6.31 -14.62
C GLY A 138 21.24 5.69 -13.23
N ARG A 139 20.03 5.64 -12.67
CA ARG A 139 19.79 5.22 -11.31
C ARG A 139 18.38 4.67 -11.12
N LEU A 140 18.28 3.76 -10.17
CA LEU A 140 17.03 3.38 -9.52
C LEU A 140 17.27 3.37 -8.01
N ASP A 141 16.45 4.06 -7.22
CA ASP A 141 16.64 4.17 -5.77
C ASP A 141 15.57 3.42 -4.99
N PHE A 142 14.33 3.37 -5.51
CA PHE A 142 13.26 2.59 -4.89
C PHE A 142 12.40 1.85 -5.91
N TYR A 143 11.83 0.73 -5.47
CA TYR A 143 10.80 0.01 -6.21
C TYR A 143 9.74 -0.48 -5.24
N PHE A 144 8.49 -0.05 -5.42
CA PHE A 144 7.36 -0.57 -4.67
C PHE A 144 6.52 -1.51 -5.55
N ALA A 145 6.72 -2.83 -5.34
CA ALA A 145 5.99 -3.89 -6.02
C ALA A 145 4.64 -4.10 -5.32
N ASN A 146 3.69 -3.23 -5.65
CA ASN A 146 2.39 -3.18 -5.01
C ASN A 146 1.25 -3.82 -5.82
N ALA A 147 1.39 -3.91 -7.14
CA ALA A 147 0.40 -4.57 -7.99
C ALA A 147 0.08 -6.00 -7.50
N GLY A 148 -1.21 -6.33 -7.50
CA GLY A 148 -1.71 -7.64 -7.09
C GLY A 148 -3.23 -7.72 -7.19
N ILE A 149 -3.75 -8.94 -7.13
CA ILE A 149 -5.19 -9.23 -7.17
C ILE A 149 -5.57 -10.23 -6.07
N HIS A 150 -6.79 -10.12 -5.55
CA HIS A 150 -7.35 -11.09 -4.59
C HIS A 150 -7.95 -12.33 -5.29
N HIS A 151 -8.52 -12.12 -6.47
CA HIS A 151 -9.15 -13.06 -7.40
C HIS A 151 -9.23 -12.38 -8.78
N LYS A 152 -9.33 -13.15 -9.85
CA LYS A 152 -9.51 -12.66 -11.22
C LYS A 152 -10.89 -12.02 -11.44
N GLN A 153 -11.88 -12.41 -10.62
CA GLN A 153 -13.30 -12.33 -11.01
C GLN A 153 -14.26 -11.39 -10.23
N THR A 154 -13.95 -10.31 -9.52
CA THR A 154 -14.97 -9.49 -8.77
C THR A 154 -15.81 -10.23 -7.69
N ILE A 155 -16.53 -11.32 -8.00
CA ILE A 155 -17.23 -12.24 -7.09
C ILE A 155 -16.45 -13.57 -7.04
N PRO A 156 -16.00 -14.01 -5.86
CA PRO A 156 -15.37 -15.32 -5.69
C PRO A 156 -16.35 -16.44 -6.05
N LYS A 157 -15.96 -17.35 -6.94
CA LYS A 157 -16.69 -18.59 -7.16
C LYS A 157 -16.33 -19.62 -6.08
N PRO A 158 -17.29 -20.46 -5.64
CA PRO A 158 -16.98 -21.62 -4.82
C PRO A 158 -15.89 -22.47 -5.47
N LEU A 159 -15.01 -23.08 -4.67
CA LEU A 159 -13.95 -23.96 -5.16
C LEU A 159 -14.51 -25.10 -6.05
N SER A 160 -15.77 -25.48 -5.85
CA SER A 160 -16.49 -26.49 -6.62
C SER A 160 -16.90 -26.09 -8.05
N THR A 161 -16.80 -24.81 -8.45
CA THR A 161 -17.35 -24.31 -9.73
C THR A 161 -16.37 -23.52 -10.60
N THR A 162 -15.12 -23.36 -10.18
CA THR A 162 -14.02 -22.78 -10.96
C THR A 162 -13.20 -23.87 -11.63
N ASP A 163 -12.63 -23.60 -12.81
CA ASP A 163 -11.41 -24.31 -13.21
C ASP A 163 -10.30 -23.85 -12.23
N PRO A 164 -9.92 -24.70 -11.26
CA PRO A 164 -9.15 -24.25 -10.11
C PRO A 164 -7.70 -23.92 -10.47
N ALA A 165 -7.19 -24.44 -11.60
CA ALA A 165 -5.80 -24.25 -11.98
C ALA A 165 -5.57 -22.86 -12.59
N GLU A 166 -6.43 -22.41 -13.51
CA GLU A 166 -6.25 -21.11 -14.18
C GLU A 166 -6.37 -19.94 -13.19
N GLU A 167 -7.39 -19.94 -12.34
CA GLU A 167 -7.61 -18.90 -11.33
C GLU A 167 -6.45 -18.84 -10.32
N PHE A 168 -6.01 -20.01 -9.85
CA PHE A 168 -4.89 -20.10 -8.91
C PHE A 168 -3.61 -19.56 -9.54
N MET A 169 -3.31 -20.00 -10.77
CA MET A 169 -2.10 -19.58 -11.48
C MET A 169 -2.12 -18.10 -11.81
N GLU A 170 -3.27 -17.50 -12.10
CA GLU A 170 -3.38 -16.06 -12.35
C GLU A 170 -3.08 -15.24 -11.09
N VAL A 171 -3.61 -15.65 -9.93
CA VAL A 171 -3.31 -14.99 -8.65
C VAL A 171 -1.82 -15.10 -8.31
N ILE A 172 -1.21 -16.27 -8.55
CA ILE A 172 0.23 -16.48 -8.37
C ILE A 172 1.04 -15.62 -9.35
N ARG A 173 0.65 -15.56 -10.62
CA ARG A 173 1.31 -14.78 -11.66
C ARG A 173 1.32 -13.29 -11.29
N MET A 174 0.15 -12.73 -10.99
CA MET A 174 0.03 -11.30 -10.71
C MET A 174 0.73 -10.90 -9.40
N ASN A 175 0.58 -11.66 -8.32
CA ASN A 175 1.14 -11.29 -7.02
C ASN A 175 2.60 -11.73 -6.84
N THR A 176 2.91 -12.99 -7.17
CA THR A 176 4.20 -13.61 -6.82
C THR A 176 5.24 -13.40 -7.93
N LEU A 177 4.88 -13.72 -9.18
CA LEU A 177 5.80 -13.51 -10.30
C LEU A 177 6.09 -12.02 -10.50
N GLY A 178 5.07 -11.14 -10.40
CA GLY A 178 5.27 -9.69 -10.43
C GLY A 178 6.30 -9.20 -9.39
N ALA A 179 6.18 -9.63 -8.14
CA ALA A 179 7.13 -9.30 -7.08
C ALA A 179 8.54 -9.85 -7.37
N PHE A 180 8.65 -11.08 -7.87
CA PHE A 180 9.93 -11.68 -8.23
C PHE A 180 10.63 -10.93 -9.37
N LEU A 181 9.89 -10.52 -10.40
CA LEU A 181 10.46 -9.73 -11.50
C LEU A 181 10.92 -8.36 -11.03
N ALA A 182 10.18 -7.71 -10.13
CA ALA A 182 10.60 -6.48 -9.49
C ALA A 182 11.95 -6.67 -8.77
N ILE A 183 12.09 -7.71 -7.93
CA ILE A 183 13.35 -8.03 -7.25
C ILE A 183 14.48 -8.20 -8.25
N LYS A 184 14.28 -9.04 -9.28
CA LYS A 184 15.31 -9.37 -10.27
C LYS A 184 15.84 -8.13 -11.00
N TYR A 185 14.94 -7.36 -11.62
CA TYR A 185 15.38 -6.25 -12.48
C TYR A 185 15.73 -5.00 -11.67
N ALA A 186 15.01 -4.71 -10.59
CA ALA A 186 15.30 -3.52 -9.79
C ALA A 186 16.63 -3.66 -9.04
N SER A 187 16.95 -4.83 -8.47
CA SER A 187 18.23 -5.03 -7.78
C SER A 187 19.45 -4.85 -8.71
N GLN A 188 19.33 -5.31 -9.96
CA GLN A 188 20.35 -5.10 -10.99
C GLN A 188 20.53 -3.60 -11.27
N ALA A 189 19.45 -2.86 -11.50
CA ALA A 189 19.53 -1.41 -11.76
C ALA A 189 20.00 -0.59 -10.55
N MET A 190 19.66 -1.02 -9.32
CA MET A 190 20.13 -0.38 -8.09
C MET A 190 21.64 -0.54 -7.90
N SER A 191 22.25 -1.59 -8.48
CA SER A 191 23.69 -1.84 -8.42
C SER A 191 24.50 -0.93 -9.36
N ILE A 192 23.85 -0.21 -10.26
CA ILE A 192 24.49 0.71 -11.21
C ILE A 192 24.91 1.99 -10.48
N VAL A 193 26.14 2.43 -10.76
CA VAL A 193 26.66 3.74 -10.38
C VAL A 193 26.78 4.62 -11.61
N ALA A 194 26.39 5.88 -11.46
CA ALA A 194 26.41 6.89 -12.50
C ALA A 194 26.75 8.24 -11.86
N PRO A 195 28.03 8.52 -11.57
CA PRO A 195 28.46 9.75 -10.90
C PRO A 195 27.98 11.01 -11.62
N GLU A 196 28.00 11.00 -12.95
CA GLU A 196 27.52 12.08 -13.82
C GLU A 196 26.02 12.34 -13.70
N LYS A 197 25.25 11.37 -13.18
CA LYS A 197 23.82 11.48 -12.86
C LYS A 197 23.53 11.47 -11.35
N GLY A 198 24.56 11.66 -10.52
CA GLY A 198 24.44 11.82 -9.07
C GLY A 198 24.24 10.51 -8.28
N LYS A 199 24.53 9.34 -8.87
CA LYS A 199 24.54 8.06 -8.15
C LYS A 199 25.96 7.58 -7.89
N MET A 200 26.48 7.99 -6.73
CA MET A 200 27.86 7.71 -6.30
C MET A 200 28.04 6.32 -5.68
N ILE A 201 26.98 5.78 -5.08
CA ILE A 201 27.02 4.52 -4.32
C ILE A 201 25.93 3.61 -4.88
N PRO A 202 26.23 2.33 -5.16
CA PRO A 202 25.19 1.37 -5.52
C PRO A 202 24.24 1.18 -4.35
N GLY A 203 22.97 0.92 -4.62
CA GLY A 203 22.00 0.58 -3.60
C GLY A 203 20.61 1.12 -3.87
N GLY A 204 19.67 0.70 -3.02
CA GLY A 204 18.28 1.09 -3.13
C GLY A 204 17.38 0.26 -2.20
N SER A 205 16.08 0.47 -2.33
CA SER A 205 15.07 -0.18 -1.48
C SER A 205 13.94 -0.76 -2.33
N ILE A 206 13.70 -2.06 -2.19
CA ILE A 206 12.58 -2.76 -2.80
C ILE A 206 11.58 -3.10 -1.70
N VAL A 207 10.33 -2.69 -1.89
CA VAL A 207 9.23 -3.01 -0.98
C VAL A 207 8.21 -3.86 -1.73
N LEU A 208 7.80 -4.97 -1.13
CA LEU A 208 6.78 -5.86 -1.68
C LEU A 208 5.49 -5.77 -0.86
N THR A 209 4.33 -5.84 -1.52
CA THR A 209 3.04 -5.91 -0.82
C THR A 209 2.66 -7.36 -0.53
N SER A 210 2.84 -7.78 0.73
CA SER A 210 2.34 -9.04 1.29
C SER A 210 0.87 -8.87 1.78
N SER A 211 0.44 -9.67 2.75
CA SER A 211 -0.84 -9.56 3.45
C SER A 211 -0.81 -10.41 4.73
N ILE A 212 -1.65 -10.06 5.70
CA ILE A 212 -1.95 -10.97 6.82
C ILE A 212 -2.51 -12.32 6.35
N ALA A 213 -3.09 -12.40 5.14
CA ALA A 213 -3.49 -13.66 4.51
C ALA A 213 -2.33 -14.63 4.27
N GLY A 214 -1.11 -14.12 4.11
CA GLY A 214 0.10 -14.95 4.01
C GLY A 214 0.63 -15.43 5.36
N LEU A 215 0.03 -15.01 6.49
CA LEU A 215 0.48 -15.30 7.85
C LEU A 215 -0.58 -16.01 8.70
N LYS A 216 -1.86 -15.79 8.43
CA LYS A 216 -2.98 -16.34 9.19
C LYS A 216 -4.08 -16.84 8.26
N ALA A 217 -4.70 -17.95 8.66
CA ALA A 217 -5.91 -18.45 8.01
C ALA A 217 -7.09 -17.47 8.15
N LYS A 218 -8.10 -17.61 7.27
CA LYS A 218 -9.34 -16.79 7.21
C LYS A 218 -9.18 -15.33 6.77
N ALA A 219 -8.00 -14.91 6.32
CA ALA A 219 -7.78 -13.55 5.84
C ALA A 219 -7.74 -13.42 4.30
N GLY A 220 -7.88 -14.52 3.55
CA GLY A 220 -7.94 -14.49 2.09
C GLY A 220 -8.32 -15.84 1.47
N THR A 221 -8.41 -15.88 0.14
CA THR A 221 -8.62 -17.13 -0.63
C THR A 221 -7.38 -18.03 -0.52
N ILE A 222 -7.51 -19.32 -0.88
CA ILE A 222 -6.36 -20.25 -0.87
C ILE A 222 -5.24 -19.75 -1.77
N ALA A 223 -5.56 -19.37 -3.01
CA ALA A 223 -4.58 -18.86 -3.99
C ALA A 223 -3.91 -17.57 -3.50
N TYR A 224 -4.69 -16.61 -2.97
CA TYR A 224 -4.15 -15.36 -2.47
C TYR A 224 -3.26 -15.56 -1.25
N SER A 225 -3.69 -16.39 -0.30
CA SER A 225 -2.92 -16.72 0.91
C SER A 225 -1.60 -17.40 0.54
N ALA A 226 -1.63 -18.34 -0.41
CA ALA A 226 -0.42 -18.98 -0.93
C ALA A 226 0.53 -17.97 -1.60
N ALA A 227 0.00 -17.09 -2.44
CA ALA A 227 0.79 -16.05 -3.11
C ALA A 227 1.44 -15.09 -2.10
N LYS A 228 0.69 -14.62 -1.09
CA LYS A 228 1.22 -13.69 -0.08
C LYS A 228 2.19 -14.37 0.89
N ALA A 229 2.03 -15.67 1.17
CA ALA A 229 3.04 -16.46 1.86
C ALA A 229 4.33 -16.60 1.03
N ALA A 230 4.22 -16.77 -0.29
CA ALA A 230 5.37 -16.78 -1.19
C ALA A 230 6.12 -15.45 -1.17
N ILE A 231 5.42 -14.30 -1.14
CA ILE A 231 6.05 -12.97 -0.99
C ILE A 231 6.86 -12.87 0.31
N ASN A 232 6.35 -13.41 1.42
CA ASN A 232 7.09 -13.43 2.70
C ASN A 232 8.40 -14.22 2.58
N SER A 233 8.38 -15.34 1.87
CA SER A 233 9.57 -16.16 1.60
C SER A 233 10.54 -15.42 0.67
N LEU A 234 10.06 -14.89 -0.46
CA LEU A 234 10.84 -14.10 -1.42
C LEU A 234 11.55 -12.92 -0.74
N THR A 235 10.85 -12.23 0.17
CA THR A 235 11.44 -11.12 0.92
C THR A 235 12.69 -11.58 1.68
N GLN A 236 12.58 -12.67 2.45
CA GLN A 236 13.67 -13.15 3.30
C GLN A 236 14.83 -13.70 2.46
N THR A 237 14.54 -14.52 1.45
CA THR A 237 15.57 -15.15 0.63
C THR A 237 16.30 -14.12 -0.24
N SER A 238 15.58 -13.18 -0.84
CA SER A 238 16.21 -12.13 -1.65
C SER A 238 16.94 -11.09 -0.80
N ALA A 239 16.45 -10.73 0.39
CA ALA A 239 17.20 -9.86 1.29
C ALA A 239 18.56 -10.47 1.67
N TYR A 240 18.60 -11.78 1.93
CA TYR A 240 19.84 -12.51 2.20
C TYR A 240 20.79 -12.49 0.98
N GLU A 241 20.27 -12.66 -0.23
CA GLU A 241 21.06 -12.59 -1.47
C GLU A 241 21.64 -11.19 -1.76
N MET A 242 21.06 -10.14 -1.17
CA MET A 242 21.49 -8.75 -1.35
C MET A 242 22.50 -8.27 -0.30
N ILE A 243 22.94 -9.13 0.64
CA ILE A 243 23.99 -8.79 1.60
C ILE A 243 25.23 -8.27 0.86
N GLY A 244 25.76 -7.13 1.31
CA GLY A 244 26.92 -6.47 0.72
C GLY A 244 26.66 -5.67 -0.56
N LYS A 245 25.45 -5.73 -1.14
CA LYS A 245 25.08 -4.98 -2.36
C LYS A 245 24.43 -3.63 -2.08
N ASN A 246 24.23 -3.28 -0.80
CA ASN A 246 23.52 -2.07 -0.36
C ASN A 246 22.09 -1.94 -0.92
N VAL A 247 21.46 -3.08 -1.25
CA VAL A 247 20.06 -3.16 -1.68
C VAL A 247 19.25 -3.78 -0.54
N ARG A 248 18.24 -3.06 -0.07
CA ARG A 248 17.31 -3.54 0.96
C ARG A 248 16.06 -4.11 0.30
N ILE A 249 15.56 -5.22 0.81
CA ILE A 249 14.32 -5.84 0.34
C ILE A 249 13.46 -6.11 1.57
N ASN A 250 12.28 -5.48 1.61
CA ASN A 250 11.32 -5.63 2.69
C ASN A 250 9.92 -5.91 2.13
N SER A 251 9.02 -6.40 2.98
CA SER A 251 7.60 -6.47 2.66
C SER A 251 6.75 -5.84 3.74
N ILE A 252 5.61 -5.30 3.31
CA ILE A 252 4.54 -4.85 4.20
C ILE A 252 3.41 -5.88 4.15
N ALA A 253 2.83 -6.21 5.30
CA ALA A 253 1.66 -7.09 5.37
C ALA A 253 0.44 -6.29 5.83
N PRO A 254 -0.28 -5.61 4.91
CA PRO A 254 -1.57 -5.03 5.20
C PRO A 254 -2.55 -6.01 5.84
N CYS A 255 -3.30 -5.52 6.84
CA CYS A 255 -4.55 -6.13 7.25
C CYS A 255 -5.70 -5.60 6.39
N PHE A 256 -6.92 -5.52 6.92
CA PHE A 256 -8.04 -4.97 6.19
C PHE A 256 -7.86 -3.46 5.98
N ILE A 257 -7.53 -3.07 4.76
CA ILE A 257 -7.53 -1.67 4.30
C ILE A 257 -8.68 -1.55 3.30
N GLU A 258 -9.52 -0.52 3.42
CA GLU A 258 -10.59 -0.26 2.45
C GLU A 258 -9.95 0.26 1.15
N THR A 259 -10.01 -0.57 0.10
CA THR A 259 -9.53 -0.29 -1.26
C THR A 259 -10.56 -0.88 -2.23
N ASP A 260 -10.50 -0.57 -3.52
CA ASP A 260 -11.39 -1.20 -4.50
C ASP A 260 -11.34 -2.74 -4.45
N MET A 261 -10.18 -3.32 -4.12
CA MET A 261 -10.00 -4.77 -3.98
C MET A 261 -10.77 -5.37 -2.80
N THR A 262 -10.89 -4.65 -1.69
CA THR A 262 -11.48 -5.12 -0.43
C THR A 262 -12.87 -4.56 -0.16
N LYS A 263 -13.36 -3.66 -1.01
CA LYS A 263 -14.66 -2.96 -0.87
C LYS A 263 -15.84 -3.92 -0.69
N ALA A 264 -15.83 -5.03 -1.44
CA ALA A 264 -16.85 -6.07 -1.31
C ALA A 264 -16.82 -6.72 0.09
N LEU A 265 -15.64 -6.96 0.64
CA LEU A 265 -15.47 -7.54 1.97
C LEU A 265 -15.93 -6.57 3.08
N PHE A 266 -15.62 -5.28 2.96
CA PHE A 266 -16.09 -4.26 3.90
C PHE A 266 -17.61 -4.07 3.84
N THR A 267 -18.20 -4.15 2.64
CA THR A 267 -19.66 -4.12 2.47
C THR A 267 -20.32 -5.29 3.18
N LEU A 268 -19.77 -6.50 3.04
CA LEU A 268 -20.25 -7.70 3.73
C LEU A 268 -20.04 -7.63 5.25
N SER A 269 -18.90 -7.12 5.70
CA SER A 269 -18.59 -6.99 7.14
C SER A 269 -19.47 -5.94 7.83
N LYS A 270 -19.81 -4.84 7.13
CA LYS A 270 -20.82 -3.85 7.59
C LYS A 270 -22.20 -4.50 7.70
N ALA A 271 -22.60 -5.28 6.70
CA ALA A 271 -23.89 -5.99 6.72
C ALA A 271 -23.96 -7.09 7.82
N GLY A 272 -22.83 -7.70 8.16
CA GLY A 272 -22.72 -8.75 9.17
C GLY A 272 -22.42 -8.27 10.60
N GLY A 273 -22.26 -6.96 10.83
CA GLY A 273 -21.98 -6.40 12.16
C GLY A 273 -20.56 -6.64 12.69
N SER A 274 -19.62 -7.09 11.86
CA SER A 274 -18.23 -7.40 12.24
C SER A 274 -17.22 -6.29 11.90
N TYR A 275 -17.69 -5.13 11.43
CA TYR A 275 -16.83 -4.03 10.98
C TYR A 275 -15.84 -3.56 12.06
N ASP A 276 -16.29 -3.41 13.31
CA ASP A 276 -15.46 -2.93 14.42
C ASP A 276 -14.37 -3.92 14.86
N SER A 277 -14.50 -5.19 14.47
CA SER A 277 -13.51 -6.25 14.74
C SER A 277 -12.42 -6.35 13.66
N MET A 278 -12.52 -5.57 12.58
CA MET A 278 -11.51 -5.48 11.54
C MET A 278 -10.36 -4.59 12.00
N GLY A 279 -9.58 -5.10 12.96
CA GLY A 279 -8.41 -4.42 13.51
C GLY A 279 -7.39 -4.08 12.43
N LEU A 280 -6.90 -2.84 12.47
CA LEU A 280 -5.86 -2.34 11.57
C LEU A 280 -4.49 -2.67 12.16
N SER A 281 -3.69 -3.47 11.47
CA SER A 281 -2.32 -3.76 11.88
C SER A 281 -1.46 -3.96 10.64
N ILE A 282 -0.41 -3.14 10.50
CA ILE A 282 0.66 -3.38 9.52
C ILE A 282 1.83 -3.97 10.29
N LEU A 283 2.14 -5.23 10.02
CA LEU A 283 3.34 -5.89 10.55
C LEU A 283 4.51 -5.61 9.61
N TYR A 284 5.57 -5.00 10.16
CA TYR A 284 6.85 -4.79 9.49
C TYR A 284 7.89 -5.75 10.10
N LYS A 285 8.76 -6.30 9.26
CA LYS A 285 9.93 -7.05 9.72
C LYS A 285 11.19 -6.39 9.15
N ASP A 286 11.93 -5.78 10.07
CA ASP A 286 13.26 -5.16 10.01
C ASP A 286 13.47 -3.74 9.45
N ARG A 287 13.93 -2.90 10.38
CA ARG A 287 14.49 -1.53 10.41
C ARG A 287 14.37 -0.64 9.15
N ASP A 288 13.78 0.53 9.39
CA ASP A 288 13.94 1.81 8.67
C ASP A 288 12.77 2.35 7.82
N LEU A 289 11.58 1.74 7.78
CA LEU A 289 10.38 2.46 7.26
C LEU A 289 9.06 1.76 7.62
N LEU A 290 8.18 2.38 8.43
CA LEU A 290 6.81 1.89 8.62
C LEU A 290 5.80 2.75 7.84
N LEU A 291 5.19 2.17 6.80
CA LEU A 291 3.98 2.70 6.17
C LEU A 291 2.78 2.11 6.91
N ILE A 292 2.02 2.93 7.65
CA ILE A 292 0.73 2.55 8.26
C ILE A 292 -0.38 3.12 7.38
N SER A 293 -1.15 2.30 6.66
CA SER A 293 -2.37 2.76 5.99
C SER A 293 -3.55 2.56 6.93
N ARG A 294 -4.25 3.64 7.29
CA ARG A 294 -5.50 3.62 8.07
C ARG A 294 -6.70 3.28 7.18
N CYS A 295 -7.81 2.84 7.79
CA CYS A 295 -9.08 2.52 7.10
C CYS A 295 -9.66 3.68 6.27
N ASP A 296 -9.18 4.92 6.45
CA ASP A 296 -9.60 6.11 5.70
C ASP A 296 -8.70 6.41 4.48
N GLY A 297 -7.82 5.47 4.08
CA GLY A 297 -6.93 5.64 2.94
C GLY A 297 -5.71 6.53 3.21
N LYS A 298 -5.56 7.08 4.43
CA LYS A 298 -4.42 7.93 4.78
C LYS A 298 -3.24 7.11 5.29
N LEU A 299 -2.09 7.30 4.65
CA LEU A 299 -0.81 6.78 5.11
C LEU A 299 -0.31 7.64 6.28
N THR A 300 -0.01 7.00 7.41
CA THR A 300 0.69 7.59 8.56
C THR A 300 2.05 6.93 8.68
N TYR A 301 3.07 7.75 8.92
CA TYR A 301 4.44 7.29 9.13
C TYR A 301 4.69 7.01 10.62
N CYS A 302 5.44 5.96 10.94
CA CYS A 302 6.07 5.84 12.25
C CYS A 302 7.57 5.65 12.05
N ASP A 303 8.34 6.64 12.49
CA ASP A 303 9.80 6.59 12.53
C ASP A 303 10.23 5.76 13.74
N TYR A 304 11.05 4.73 13.52
CA TYR A 304 11.81 4.09 14.58
C TYR A 304 13.29 4.14 14.21
N THR A 305 13.79 5.36 13.98
CA THR A 305 15.23 5.66 14.07
C THR A 305 15.51 6.50 15.32
N LYS A 306 15.43 5.83 16.47
CA LYS A 306 16.29 6.05 17.64
C LYS A 306 16.71 4.71 18.19
#